data_AF-A0A928XD19-F1
#
_entry.id   AF-A0A928XD19-F1
#
_cell.length_a   1.000
_cell.length_b   1.000
_cell.length_c   1.000
_cell.angle_alpha   90.00
_cell.angle_beta   90.00
_cell.angle_gamma   90.00
#
_symmetry.space_group_name_H-M   'P 1'
#
loop_
_entity.id
_entity.type
_entity.pdbx_description
1 polymer ?
#
loop_
_entity_poly.entity_id
_entity_poly.type
_entity_poly.pdbx_seq_one_letter_code
_entity_poly.pdbx_strand_id
1 'polypeptide(L)'
;MAQESPNRLSDWYLAIRAWLPTARVRLHEWYVQVREEPRLIWETTAIRCGVYVVGAALVFWLLATIISLVTPPPPADALPPAQEAYFHVICASPSCGHHFTIYRKKSFDDFPVACPRCRKETGQLARQCFSSACRGRWVVPLDREGRAICPQCGAGW
;
A
#
# COMPACT_ATOMS: atom_id res chain seq x y z
N MET A 1 -37.12 32.16 13.46
CA MET A 1 -37.08 32.29 11.98
C MET A 1 -36.10 31.24 11.48
N ALA A 2 -36.60 30.11 10.98
CA ALA A 2 -35.75 29.03 10.48
C ALA A 2 -35.34 29.38 9.06
N GLN A 3 -34.04 29.54 8.82
CA GLN A 3 -33.47 29.84 7.53
C GLN A 3 -33.40 28.51 6.75
N GLU A 4 -34.35 28.28 5.83
CA GLU A 4 -34.32 27.13 4.93
C GLU A 4 -32.98 27.10 4.17
N SER A 5 -32.21 26.03 4.38
CA SER A 5 -30.92 25.85 3.71
C SER A 5 -31.14 25.74 2.20
N PRO A 6 -30.43 26.53 1.36
CA PRO A 6 -30.60 26.52 -0.08
C PRO A 6 -30.37 25.11 -0.64
N ASN A 7 -31.38 24.59 -1.34
CA ASN A 7 -31.39 23.24 -1.88
C ASN A 7 -30.49 23.21 -3.14
N ARG A 8 -29.18 23.06 -2.91
CA ARG A 8 -28.13 23.12 -3.94
C ARG A 8 -28.37 22.22 -5.16
N LEU A 9 -29.15 21.14 -4.99
CA LEU A 9 -29.55 20.23 -6.06
C LEU A 9 -30.62 20.81 -7.00
N SER A 10 -31.60 21.56 -6.48
CA SER A 10 -32.64 22.17 -7.33
C SER A 10 -32.05 23.29 -8.19
N ASP A 11 -31.13 24.08 -7.63
CA ASP A 11 -30.43 25.14 -8.35
C ASP A 11 -29.57 24.56 -9.49
N TRP A 12 -28.88 23.45 -9.21
CA TRP A 12 -28.12 22.71 -10.22
C TRP A 12 -29.01 22.16 -11.33
N TYR A 13 -30.16 21.59 -10.99
CA TYR A 13 -31.10 21.06 -11.96
C TYR A 13 -31.68 22.15 -12.87
N LEU A 14 -32.08 23.29 -12.28
CA LEU A 14 -32.58 24.44 -13.05
C LEU A 14 -31.50 25.03 -13.95
N ALA A 15 -30.25 25.11 -13.47
CA ALA A 15 -29.11 25.55 -14.27
C ALA A 15 -28.83 24.62 -15.47
N ILE A 16 -28.84 23.30 -15.26
CA ILE A 16 -28.72 22.32 -16.35
C ILE A 16 -29.84 22.51 -17.37
N ARG A 17 -31.08 22.63 -16.89
CA ARG A 17 -32.27 22.74 -17.75
C ARG A 17 -32.25 24.02 -18.59
N ALA A 18 -31.78 25.13 -18.02
CA ALA A 18 -31.59 26.38 -18.73
C ALA A 18 -30.43 26.33 -19.75
N TRP A 19 -29.38 25.55 -19.47
CA TRP A 19 -28.23 25.40 -20.34
C TRP A 19 -28.47 24.45 -21.53
N LEU A 20 -29.35 23.46 -21.36
CA LEU A 20 -29.67 22.41 -22.34
C LEU A 20 -30.01 22.89 -23.77
N PRO A 21 -30.87 23.91 -23.99
CA PRO A 21 -31.17 24.38 -25.34
C PRO A 21 -29.93 25.00 -26.02
N THR A 22 -29.17 25.81 -25.30
CA THR A 22 -27.93 26.43 -25.80
C THR A 22 -26.88 25.38 -26.12
N ALA A 23 -26.78 24.34 -25.29
CA ALA A 23 -25.89 23.22 -25.52
C ALA A 23 -26.25 22.47 -26.82
N ARG A 24 -27.54 22.24 -27.09
CA ARG A 24 -28.00 21.57 -28.32
C ARG A 24 -27.61 22.34 -29.58
N VAL A 25 -27.79 23.65 -29.59
CA VAL A 25 -27.42 24.49 -30.74
C VAL A 25 -25.92 24.43 -31.00
N ARG A 26 -25.11 24.65 -29.95
CA ARG A 26 -23.64 24.56 -30.05
C ARG A 26 -23.15 23.19 -30.48
N LEU A 27 -23.80 22.12 -30.01
CA LEU A 27 -23.44 20.75 -30.37
C LEU A 27 -23.79 20.47 -31.84
N HIS A 28 -24.91 21.00 -32.34
CA HIS A 28 -25.27 20.91 -33.76
C HIS A 28 -24.29 21.70 -34.65
N GLU A 29 -23.95 22.92 -34.28
CA GLU A 29 -22.95 23.74 -34.99
C GLU A 29 -21.59 23.06 -35.03
N TRP A 30 -21.13 22.53 -33.89
CA TRP A 30 -19.89 21.77 -33.80
C TRP A 30 -19.93 20.50 -34.68
N TYR A 31 -21.06 19.79 -34.70
CA TYR A 31 -21.23 18.61 -35.56
C TYR A 31 -21.14 18.95 -37.05
N VAL A 32 -21.74 20.08 -37.47
CA VAL A 32 -21.63 20.56 -38.85
C VAL A 32 -20.18 20.88 -39.21
N GLN A 33 -19.46 21.59 -38.33
CA GLN A 33 -18.04 21.91 -38.52
C GLN A 33 -17.16 20.66 -38.62
N VAL A 34 -17.40 19.66 -37.76
CA VAL A 34 -16.69 18.38 -37.79
C VAL A 34 -16.96 17.59 -39.08
N ARG A 35 -18.18 17.67 -39.62
CA ARG A 35 -18.52 17.00 -40.88
C ARG A 35 -17.74 17.59 -42.06
N GLU A 36 -17.52 18.89 -42.05
CA GLU A 36 -16.74 19.60 -43.07
C GLU A 36 -15.23 19.36 -42.89
N GLU A 37 -14.76 19.32 -41.65
CA GLU A 37 -13.36 19.11 -41.31
C GLU A 37 -13.17 18.09 -40.16
N PRO A 38 -12.96 16.79 -40.46
CA PRO A 38 -12.96 15.73 -39.44
C PRO A 38 -11.81 15.83 -38.43
N ARG A 39 -10.74 16.56 -38.76
CA ARG A 39 -9.60 16.80 -37.86
C ARG A 39 -9.98 17.57 -36.60
N LEU A 40 -11.03 18.40 -36.64
CA LEU A 40 -11.50 19.21 -35.50
C LEU A 40 -11.94 18.36 -34.29
N ILE A 41 -12.31 17.09 -34.51
CA ILE A 41 -12.61 16.14 -33.45
C ILE A 41 -11.42 16.01 -32.49
N TRP A 42 -10.21 15.90 -33.05
CA TRP A 42 -8.99 15.72 -32.27
C TRP A 42 -8.45 17.02 -31.70
N GLU A 43 -8.82 18.18 -32.22
CA GLU A 43 -8.47 19.48 -31.64
C GLU A 43 -9.35 19.82 -30.43
N THR A 44 -10.54 19.20 -30.34
CA THR A 44 -11.48 19.40 -29.24
C THR A 44 -10.93 18.77 -27.94
N THR A 45 -10.55 19.63 -26.98
CA THR A 45 -9.95 19.20 -25.70
C THR A 45 -10.84 18.21 -24.94
N ALA A 46 -12.16 18.41 -24.94
CA ALA A 46 -13.12 17.53 -24.28
C ALA A 46 -13.08 16.10 -24.82
N ILE A 47 -12.93 15.93 -26.14
CA ILE A 47 -12.87 14.62 -26.79
C ILE A 47 -11.54 13.95 -26.49
N ARG A 48 -10.43 14.67 -26.59
CA ARG A 48 -9.11 14.13 -26.20
C ARG A 48 -9.11 13.62 -24.76
N CYS A 49 -9.59 14.44 -23.82
CA CYS A 49 -9.73 14.03 -22.42
C CYS A 49 -10.62 12.80 -22.28
N GLY A 50 -11.77 12.76 -22.96
CA GLY A 50 -12.67 11.60 -22.97
C GLY A 50 -11.98 10.33 -23.46
N VAL A 51 -11.27 10.41 -24.60
CA VAL A 51 -10.50 9.29 -25.16
C VAL A 51 -9.42 8.82 -24.20
N TYR A 52 -8.68 9.73 -23.56
CA TYR A 52 -7.65 9.34 -22.58
C TYR A 52 -8.25 8.69 -21.33
N VAL A 53 -9.36 9.22 -20.80
CA VAL A 53 -10.04 8.65 -19.63
C VAL A 53 -10.58 7.26 -19.93
N VAL A 54 -11.30 7.10 -21.05
CA VAL A 54 -11.84 5.80 -21.48
C VAL A 54 -10.72 4.82 -21.78
N GLY A 55 -9.67 5.26 -22.49
CA GLY A 55 -8.50 4.44 -22.78
C GLY A 55 -7.78 3.97 -21.51
N ALA A 56 -7.55 4.87 -20.55
CA ALA A 56 -6.94 4.53 -19.26
C ALA A 56 -7.79 3.54 -18.46
N ALA A 57 -9.12 3.73 -18.42
CA ALA A 57 -10.03 2.80 -17.77
C ALA A 57 -9.99 1.41 -18.41
N LEU A 58 -9.91 1.34 -19.74
CA LEU A 58 -9.86 0.08 -20.49
C LEU A 58 -8.53 -0.65 -20.27
N VAL A 59 -7.40 0.08 -20.24
CA VAL A 59 -6.09 -0.46 -19.88
C VAL A 59 -6.08 -0.97 -18.44
N PHE A 60 -6.62 -0.20 -17.50
CA PHE A 60 -6.72 -0.62 -16.10
C PHE A 60 -7.57 -1.88 -15.94
N TRP A 61 -8.71 -1.95 -16.63
CA TRP A 61 -9.58 -3.11 -16.63
C TRP A 61 -8.89 -4.36 -17.21
N LEU A 62 -8.16 -4.22 -18.32
CA LEU A 62 -7.35 -5.29 -18.89
C LEU A 62 -6.28 -5.77 -17.91
N LEU A 63 -5.54 -4.85 -17.27
CA LEU A 63 -4.52 -5.20 -16.28
C LEU A 63 -5.13 -5.94 -15.07
N ALA A 64 -6.25 -5.47 -14.54
CA ALA A 64 -6.95 -6.13 -13.43
C ALA A 64 -7.39 -7.55 -13.81
N THR A 65 -7.87 -7.74 -15.04
CA THR A 65 -8.28 -9.05 -15.56
C THR A 65 -7.09 -9.99 -15.69
N ILE A 66 -5.96 -9.52 -16.23
CA ILE A 66 -4.74 -10.33 -16.34
C ILE A 66 -4.23 -10.73 -14.95
N ILE A 67 -4.18 -9.77 -14.01
CA ILE A 67 -3.77 -10.05 -12.63
C ILE A 67 -4.65 -11.13 -12.03
N SER A 68 -5.98 -11.03 -12.19
CA SER A 68 -6.93 -12.02 -11.66
C SER A 68 -6.77 -13.42 -12.27
N LEU A 69 -6.26 -13.50 -13.51
CA LEU A 69 -6.02 -14.78 -14.17
C LEU A 69 -4.76 -15.48 -13.64
N VAL A 70 -3.76 -14.69 -13.22
CA VAL A 70 -2.45 -15.18 -12.74
C VAL A 70 -2.43 -15.34 -11.23
N THR A 71 -3.23 -14.57 -10.49
CA THR A 71 -3.32 -14.74 -9.03
C THR A 71 -4.19 -15.94 -8.70
N PRO A 72 -3.67 -16.93 -7.95
CA PRO A 72 -4.50 -18.02 -7.48
C PRO A 72 -5.61 -17.44 -6.60
N PRO A 73 -6.85 -17.98 -6.69
CA PRO A 73 -7.91 -17.58 -5.79
C PRO A 73 -7.43 -17.79 -4.34
N PRO A 74 -7.79 -16.89 -3.40
CA PRO A 74 -7.51 -17.14 -2.00
C PRO A 74 -8.14 -18.49 -1.62
N PRO A 75 -7.45 -19.33 -0.83
CA PRO A 75 -8.02 -20.60 -0.39
C PRO A 75 -9.38 -20.35 0.28
N ALA A 76 -10.33 -21.28 0.13
CA ALA A 76 -11.66 -21.14 0.72
C ALA A 76 -11.62 -20.92 2.25
N ASP A 77 -10.55 -21.38 2.88
CA ASP A 77 -10.26 -21.22 4.31
C ASP A 77 -9.23 -20.11 4.59
N ALA A 78 -9.11 -19.12 3.70
CA ALA A 78 -8.27 -17.96 3.92
C ALA A 78 -8.80 -17.17 5.13
N LEU A 79 -8.28 -17.54 6.31
CA LEU A 79 -8.43 -16.76 7.52
C LEU A 79 -7.92 -15.33 7.24
N PRO A 80 -8.57 -14.30 7.78
CA PRO A 80 -8.06 -12.94 7.65
C PRO A 80 -6.60 -12.93 8.10
N PRO A 81 -5.73 -12.15 7.44
CA PRO A 81 -4.32 -12.12 7.79
C PRO A 81 -4.19 -11.82 9.28
N ALA A 82 -3.55 -12.75 10.01
CA ALA A 82 -3.38 -12.65 11.45
C ALA A 82 -2.71 -11.30 11.78
N GLN A 83 -3.47 -10.42 12.43
CA GLN A 83 -3.00 -9.08 12.80
C GLN A 83 -2.04 -9.15 14.00
N GLU A 84 -2.13 -10.23 14.77
CA GLU A 84 -1.37 -10.46 16.00
C GLU A 84 -0.70 -11.82 15.97
N ALA A 85 0.55 -11.87 16.46
CA ALA A 85 1.30 -13.10 16.66
C ALA A 85 1.67 -13.25 18.15
N TYR A 86 1.54 -14.47 18.66
CA TYR A 86 2.03 -14.85 19.98
C TYR A 86 3.44 -15.40 19.85
N PHE A 87 4.38 -14.82 20.60
CA PHE A 87 5.75 -15.32 20.65
C PHE A 87 6.04 -15.86 22.05
N HIS A 88 6.44 -17.12 22.13
CA HIS A 88 7.00 -17.71 23.34
C HIS A 88 8.48 -17.40 23.40
N VAL A 89 8.87 -16.53 24.33
CA VAL A 89 10.23 -16.02 24.47
C VAL A 89 10.87 -16.59 25.72
N ILE A 90 12.14 -16.97 25.61
CA ILE A 90 12.97 -17.39 26.74
C ILE A 90 14.00 -16.29 26.98
N CYS A 91 14.19 -15.89 28.23
CA CYS A 91 15.22 -14.92 28.58
C CYS A 91 16.63 -15.48 28.30
N ALA A 92 17.41 -14.76 27.49
CA ALA A 92 18.78 -15.11 27.15
C ALA A 92 19.79 -15.02 28.31
N SER A 93 19.42 -14.42 29.45
CA SER A 93 20.30 -14.34 30.61
C SER A 93 20.49 -15.74 31.23
N PRO A 94 21.75 -16.22 31.37
CA PRO A 94 22.03 -17.59 31.82
C PRO A 94 21.54 -17.87 33.25
N SER A 95 21.40 -16.83 34.07
CA SER A 95 20.90 -16.93 35.44
C SER A 95 19.37 -16.84 35.59
N CYS A 96 18.64 -16.44 34.54
CA CYS A 96 17.20 -16.17 34.65
C CYS A 96 16.35 -17.27 34.01
N GLY A 97 16.60 -17.60 32.74
CA GLY A 97 15.89 -18.65 32.00
C GLY A 97 14.36 -18.54 32.00
N HIS A 98 13.80 -17.36 32.30
CA HIS A 98 12.35 -17.20 32.46
C HIS A 98 11.63 -17.23 31.10
N HIS A 99 10.59 -18.04 31.03
CA HIS A 99 9.70 -18.16 29.87
C HIS A 99 8.53 -17.20 30.01
N PHE A 100 8.26 -16.41 28.97
CA PHE A 100 7.11 -15.51 28.93
C PHE A 100 6.57 -15.37 27.50
N THR A 101 5.31 -14.99 27.38
CA THR A 101 4.65 -14.80 26.09
C THR A 101 4.48 -13.32 25.83
N ILE A 102 4.81 -12.86 24.62
CA ILE A 102 4.52 -11.50 24.18
C ILE A 102 3.46 -11.50 23.08
N TYR A 103 2.60 -10.49 23.12
CA TYR A 103 1.58 -10.21 22.13
C TYR A 103 2.05 -9.02 21.29
N ARG A 104 2.28 -9.24 19.99
CA ARG A 104 2.79 -8.17 19.11
C ARG A 104 2.12 -8.21 17.74
N LYS A 105 1.98 -7.02 17.16
CA LYS A 105 1.71 -6.85 15.73
C LYS A 105 2.87 -7.44 14.95
N LYS A 106 2.63 -7.90 13.73
CA LYS A 106 3.58 -8.66 12.88
C LYS A 106 4.95 -7.98 12.63
N SER A 107 5.13 -6.71 13.01
CA SER A 107 6.40 -5.99 12.96
C SER A 107 7.35 -6.42 14.09
N PHE A 108 8.56 -6.84 13.73
CA PHE A 108 9.62 -7.24 14.67
C PHE A 108 10.46 -6.06 15.18
N ASP A 109 9.98 -4.82 14.99
CA ASP A 109 10.71 -3.58 15.28
C ASP A 109 10.93 -3.35 16.78
N ASP A 110 10.11 -3.97 17.64
CA ASP A 110 10.16 -3.82 19.10
C ASP A 110 11.17 -4.78 19.77
N PHE A 111 12.01 -5.48 19.00
CA PHE A 111 13.10 -6.30 19.55
C PHE A 111 14.39 -5.47 19.66
N PRO A 112 15.16 -5.62 20.76
CA PRO A 112 15.01 -6.61 21.84
C PRO A 112 13.94 -6.26 22.89
N VAL A 113 13.35 -7.29 23.51
CA VAL A 113 12.32 -7.13 24.55
C VAL A 113 12.91 -7.31 25.94
N ALA A 114 12.50 -6.49 26.92
CA ALA A 114 12.94 -6.65 28.30
C ALA A 114 12.26 -7.86 28.97
N CYS A 115 13.05 -8.70 29.65
CA CYS A 115 12.51 -9.79 30.45
C CYS A 115 11.73 -9.24 31.65
N PRO A 116 10.48 -9.68 31.90
CA PRO A 116 9.66 -9.16 33.01
C PRO A 116 10.26 -9.47 34.39
N ARG A 117 11.13 -10.49 34.49
CA ARG A 117 11.71 -10.94 35.76
C ARG A 117 13.05 -10.27 36.08
N CYS A 118 14.01 -10.31 35.17
CA CYS A 118 15.36 -9.78 35.41
C CYS A 118 15.63 -8.44 34.73
N ARG A 119 14.67 -7.90 33.96
CA ARG A 119 14.75 -6.66 33.18
C ARG A 119 15.90 -6.62 32.15
N LYS A 120 16.61 -7.72 31.93
CA LYS A 120 17.59 -7.83 30.84
C LYS A 120 16.89 -7.99 29.50
N GLU A 121 17.44 -7.36 28.48
CA GLU A 121 17.00 -7.49 27.11
C GLU A 121 17.17 -8.93 26.59
N THR A 122 16.18 -9.40 25.84
CA THR A 122 16.15 -10.74 25.25
C THR A 122 15.50 -10.71 23.87
N GLY A 123 15.89 -11.67 23.03
CA GLY A 123 15.54 -11.68 21.60
C GLY A 123 16.42 -10.70 20.83
N GLN A 124 17.48 -11.21 20.23
CA GLN A 124 18.41 -10.41 19.43
C GLN A 124 18.03 -10.51 17.95
N LEU A 125 18.08 -9.37 17.25
CA LEU A 125 17.87 -9.33 15.81
C LEU A 125 19.03 -10.05 15.11
N ALA A 126 18.72 -11.10 14.37
CA ALA A 126 19.69 -11.70 13.46
C ALA A 126 20.00 -10.69 12.34
N ARG A 127 21.27 -10.54 11.98
CA ARG A 127 21.72 -9.71 10.86
C ARG A 127 22.35 -10.58 9.79
N GLN A 128 22.16 -10.18 8.54
CA GLN A 128 22.79 -10.86 7.42
C GLN A 128 24.27 -10.47 7.30
N CYS A 129 25.16 -11.47 7.27
CA CYS A 129 26.59 -11.24 7.13
C CYS A 129 27.06 -11.33 5.69
N PHE A 130 27.39 -10.18 5.10
CA PHE A 130 27.86 -10.04 3.72
C PHE A 130 29.35 -10.34 3.48
N SER A 131 30.10 -10.71 4.52
CA SER A 131 31.47 -11.20 4.35
C SER A 131 31.52 -12.39 3.40
N SER A 132 32.58 -12.45 2.56
CA SER A 132 32.83 -13.56 1.64
C SER A 132 32.90 -14.92 2.33
N ALA A 133 33.35 -14.95 3.60
CA ALA A 133 33.40 -16.16 4.42
C ALA A 133 32.02 -16.66 4.87
N CYS A 134 31.06 -15.76 5.10
CA CYS A 134 29.71 -16.11 5.59
C CYS A 134 28.65 -16.17 4.49
N ARG A 135 28.93 -15.69 3.26
CA ARG A 135 28.06 -15.79 2.08
C ARG A 135 26.60 -15.37 2.33
N GLY A 136 26.38 -14.30 3.09
CA GLY A 136 25.03 -13.81 3.40
C GLY A 136 24.30 -14.65 4.45
N ARG A 137 24.99 -15.43 5.28
CA ARG A 137 24.37 -16.17 6.39
C ARG A 137 23.83 -15.19 7.44
N TRP A 138 22.64 -15.49 7.96
CA TRP A 138 22.06 -14.80 9.09
C TRP A 138 22.76 -15.24 10.38
N VAL A 139 23.26 -14.28 11.14
CA VAL A 139 23.95 -14.51 12.40
C VAL A 139 23.41 -13.56 13.46
N VAL A 140 23.47 -13.98 14.72
CA VAL A 140 23.21 -13.10 15.84
C VAL A 140 24.52 -12.35 16.12
N PRO A 141 24.58 -11.01 15.94
CA PRO A 141 25.80 -10.26 16.11
C PRO A 141 26.22 -10.25 17.59
N LEU A 142 27.52 -10.35 17.85
CA LEU A 142 28.09 -10.10 19.17
C LEU A 142 28.39 -8.62 19.30
N ASP A 143 28.06 -8.02 20.43
CA ASP A 143 28.53 -6.67 20.76
C ASP A 143 29.92 -6.76 21.40
N ARG A 144 30.90 -6.12 20.76
CA ARG A 144 32.25 -5.96 21.30
C ARG A 144 32.64 -4.50 21.16
N GLU A 145 32.79 -3.83 22.30
CA GLU A 145 33.17 -2.41 22.36
C GLU A 145 32.20 -1.48 21.59
N GLY A 146 30.91 -1.80 21.57
CA GLY A 146 29.88 -1.00 20.92
C GLY A 146 29.80 -1.23 19.40
N ARG A 147 30.47 -2.25 18.87
CA ARG A 147 30.38 -2.68 17.47
C ARG A 147 29.74 -4.05 17.39
N ALA A 148 28.80 -4.18 16.46
CA ALA A 148 28.23 -5.47 16.11
C ALA A 148 29.26 -6.25 15.29
N ILE A 149 29.60 -7.47 15.72
CA ILE A 149 30.58 -8.33 15.06
C ILE A 149 29.98 -9.69 14.74
N CYS A 150 30.28 -10.21 13.54
CA CYS A 150 29.89 -11.53 13.14
C CYS A 150 30.64 -12.58 13.97
N PRO A 151 29.96 -13.48 14.71
CA PRO A 151 30.62 -14.49 15.52
C PRO A 151 31.40 -15.53 14.68
N GLN A 152 31.09 -15.67 13.40
CA GLN A 152 31.70 -16.70 12.54
C GLN A 152 32.93 -16.21 11.77
N CYS A 153 32.95 -14.95 11.34
CA CYS A 153 34.05 -14.42 10.53
C CYS A 153 34.70 -13.15 11.09
N GLY A 154 34.18 -12.59 12.18
CA GLY A 154 34.72 -11.37 12.79
C GLY A 154 34.44 -10.08 12.02
N ALA A 155 33.64 -10.11 10.94
CA ALA A 155 33.25 -8.91 10.21
C ALA A 155 32.41 -7.97 11.10
N GLY A 156 32.76 -6.69 11.14
CA GLY A 156 32.03 -5.67 11.89
C GLY A 156 30.96 -4.97 11.06
N TRP A 157 29.93 -4.45 11.74
CA TRP A 157 28.93 -3.51 11.20
C TRP A 157 28.88 -2.24 12.06
#